data_AF-A0A173U243-F1
#
_entry.id   AF-A0A173U243-F1
#
_cell.length_a   1.000
_cell.length_b   1.000
_cell.length_c   1.000
_cell.angle_alpha   90.00
_cell.angle_beta   90.00
_cell.angle_gamma   90.00
#
_symmetry.space_group_name_H-M   'P 1'
#
loop_
_entity.id
_entity.type
_entity.pdbx_description
1 polymer ?
#
loop_
_entity_poly.entity_id
_entity_poly.type
_entity_poly.pdbx_seq_one_letter_code
_entity_poly.pdbx_strand_id
1 'polypeptide(L)' 'METREIILDILQEMHEDIDYEKEKALVTDKILDSFDLVSLVSELTDAFDIEITAKDFVEENFNSLDTLVTMVKRLQEE' A
#
# COMPACT_ATOMS: atom_id res chain seq x y z
N MET A 1 4.96 2.74 -16.52
CA MET A 1 5.12 2.89 -15.07
C MET A 1 4.85 1.53 -14.48
N GLU A 2 5.81 1.00 -13.73
CA GLU A 2 5.60 -0.28 -13.05
C GLU A 2 4.67 -0.05 -11.85
N THR A 3 3.75 -0.98 -11.54
CA THR A 3 2.85 -0.91 -10.37
C THR A 3 3.60 -0.52 -9.09
N ARG A 4 4.84 -1.00 -8.94
CA ARG A 4 5.71 -0.71 -7.80
C ARG A 4 6.09 0.77 -7.68
N GLU A 5 6.40 1.43 -8.80
CA GLU A 5 6.81 2.84 -8.80
C GLU A 5 5.66 3.73 -8.35
N ILE A 6 4.45 3.50 -8.88
CA ILE A 6 3.25 4.28 -8.52
C ILE A 6 2.92 4.12 -7.03
N ILE A 7 2.98 2.90 -6.50
CA ILE A 7 2.74 2.66 -5.07
C ILE A 7 3.80 3.36 -4.21
N LEU A 8 5.07 3.32 -4.63
CA LEU A 8 6.15 3.99 -3.93
C LEU A 8 5.95 5.51 -3.94
N ASP A 9 5.55 6.09 -5.06
CA ASP A 9 5.26 7.53 -5.18
C ASP A 9 4.12 7.93 -4.23
N ILE A 10 3.00 7.18 -4.20
CA ILE A 10 1.88 7.42 -3.28
C ILE A 10 2.36 7.38 -1.81
N LEU A 11 3.14 6.36 -1.47
CA LEU A 11 3.67 6.20 -0.11
C LEU A 11 4.63 7.34 0.27
N GLN A 12 5.49 7.77 -0.65
CA GLN A 12 6.42 8.89 -0.46
C GLN A 12 5.68 10.24 -0.35
N GLU A 13 4.57 10.42 -1.06
CA GLU A 13 3.72 11.61 -0.91
C GLU A 13 3.07 11.68 0.48
N MET A 14 2.75 10.53 1.07
CA MET A 14 2.23 10.45 2.44
C MET A 14 3.32 10.67 3.49
N HIS A 15 4.45 9.97 3.37
CA HIS A 15 5.58 10.10 4.27
C HIS A 15 6.91 9.98 3.51
N GLU A 16 7.52 11.12 3.22
CA GLU A 16 8.83 11.18 2.53
C GLU A 16 9.99 10.63 3.38
N ASP A 17 9.83 10.60 4.70
CA ASP A 17 10.87 10.21 5.66
C ASP A 17 11.07 8.68 5.77
N ILE A 18 10.19 7.87 5.17
CA ILE A 18 10.18 6.41 5.31
C ILE A 18 10.78 5.74 4.08
N ASP A 19 11.73 4.82 4.32
CA ASP A 19 12.32 3.97 3.27
C ASP A 19 11.51 2.69 3.05
N TYR A 20 10.40 2.82 2.32
CA TYR A 20 9.47 1.72 1.99
C TYR A 20 10.11 0.56 1.22
N GLU A 21 11.29 0.76 0.61
CA GLU A 21 12.01 -0.31 -0.06
C GLU A 21 12.75 -1.22 0.93
N LYS A 22 13.13 -0.71 2.10
CA LYS A 22 13.76 -1.49 3.17
C LYS A 22 12.76 -1.94 4.23
N GLU A 23 11.74 -1.14 4.49
CA GLU A 23 10.76 -1.41 5.53
C GLU A 23 9.82 -2.55 5.13
N LYS A 24 9.68 -3.53 6.03
CA LYS A 24 8.85 -4.73 5.83
C LYS A 24 7.78 -4.94 6.91
N ALA A 25 7.74 -4.02 7.87
CA ALA A 25 6.86 -4.08 9.03
C ALA A 25 6.09 -2.76 9.19
N LEU A 26 5.60 -2.18 8.08
CA LEU A 26 4.97 -0.86 8.07
C LEU A 26 3.78 -0.77 9.04
N VAL A 27 2.95 -1.81 9.09
CA VAL A 27 1.81 -1.85 10.03
C VAL A 27 2.24 -2.39 11.39
N THR A 28 3.05 -3.45 11.40
CA THR A 28 3.48 -4.12 12.64
C THR A 28 4.30 -3.19 13.54
N ASP A 29 5.22 -2.39 12.99
CA ASP A 29 6.01 -1.39 13.71
C ASP A 29 5.25 -0.07 13.92
N LYS A 30 3.98 0.00 13.49
CA LYS A 30 3.10 1.17 13.55
C LYS A 30 3.70 2.40 12.86
N ILE A 31 4.41 2.14 11.76
CA ILE A 31 4.93 3.18 10.87
C ILE A 31 3.76 3.83 10.13
N LEU A 32 2.86 3.00 9.58
CA LEU A 32 1.58 3.43 9.04
C LEU A 32 0.49 3.23 10.09
N ASP A 33 -0.23 4.29 10.41
CA ASP A 33 -1.35 4.23 11.34
C ASP A 33 -2.68 3.91 10.63
N SER A 34 -3.78 3.87 11.39
CA SER A 34 -5.10 3.58 10.82
C SER A 34 -5.59 4.63 9.82
N PHE A 35 -5.17 5.89 9.96
CA PHE A 35 -5.53 6.96 9.06
C PHE A 35 -4.72 6.87 7.77
N ASP A 36 -3.41 6.62 7.88
CA ASP A 36 -2.54 6.37 6.73
C ASP A 36 -3.07 5.22 5.89
N LEU A 37 -3.44 4.09 6.52
CA LEU A 37 -3.97 2.94 5.80
C LEU A 37 -5.26 3.27 5.03
N VAL A 38 -6.14 4.09 5.60
CA VAL A 38 -7.38 4.50 4.92
C VAL A 38 -7.07 5.42 3.72
N SER A 39 -6.15 6.37 3.87
CA SER A 39 -5.71 7.24 2.77
C SER A 39 -5.03 6.42 1.67
N LEU A 40 -4.10 5.53 2.03
CA LEU A 40 -3.41 4.64 1.10
C LEU A 40 -4.41 3.80 0.29
N VAL A 41 -5.40 3.19 0.96
CA VAL A 41 -6.43 2.42 0.28
C VAL A 41 -7.21 3.26 -0.74
N SER A 42 -7.55 4.51 -0.40
CA SER A 42 -8.23 5.42 -1.31
C SER A 42 -7.37 5.73 -2.53
N GLU A 43 -6.11 6.13 -2.32
CA GLU A 43 -5.17 6.46 -3.41
C GLU A 43 -4.91 5.26 -4.32
N LEU A 44 -4.76 4.05 -3.75
CA LEU A 44 -4.57 2.83 -4.53
C LEU A 44 -5.81 2.48 -5.37
N THR A 45 -7.00 2.63 -4.78
CA THR A 45 -8.28 2.40 -5.46
C THR A 45 -8.42 3.33 -6.65
N ASP A 46 -8.14 4.63 -6.46
CA ASP A 46 -8.27 5.64 -7.51
C ASP A 46 -7.16 5.52 -8.57
N ALA A 47 -5.92 5.21 -8.18
CA ALA A 47 -4.78 5.11 -9.09
C ALA A 47 -4.81 3.85 -9.98
N PHE A 48 -5.31 2.73 -9.45
CA PHE A 48 -5.29 1.43 -10.14
C PHE A 48 -6.67 0.95 -10.60
N ASP A 49 -7.74 1.69 -10.28
CA ASP A 49 -9.13 1.32 -10.56
C ASP A 49 -9.50 -0.06 -9.98
N ILE A 50 -9.12 -0.29 -8.72
CA ILE A 50 -9.33 -1.55 -7.98
C ILE A 50 -10.25 -1.35 -6.77
N GLU A 51 -10.92 -2.41 -6.32
CA GLU A 51 -11.73 -2.37 -5.09
C GLU A 51 -11.02 -3.10 -3.95
N ILE A 52 -10.59 -2.36 -2.91
CA ILE A 52 -10.01 -2.95 -1.70
C ILE A 52 -11.11 -3.11 -0.66
N THR A 53 -11.39 -4.36 -0.26
CA THR A 53 -12.44 -4.66 0.72
C THR A 53 -11.89 -4.87 2.12
N ALA A 54 -12.77 -4.97 3.12
CA ALA A 54 -12.38 -5.28 4.50
C ALA A 54 -11.62 -6.62 4.65
N LYS A 55 -11.76 -7.54 3.69
CA LYS A 55 -11.00 -8.80 3.68
C LYS A 55 -9.53 -8.61 3.31
N ASP A 56 -9.26 -7.58 2.53
CA ASP A 56 -7.92 -7.24 2.06
C ASP A 56 -7.19 -6.36 3.08
N PHE A 57 -7.93 -5.76 4.01
CA PHE A 57 -7.42 -4.94 5.12
C PHE A 57 -6.76 -5.79 6.23
N VAL A 58 -5.72 -6.53 5.85
CA VAL A 58 -4.90 -7.36 6.73
C VAL A 58 -3.46 -6.89 6.72
N GLU A 59 -2.78 -7.00 7.86
CA GLU A 59 -1.39 -6.56 8.06
C GLU A 59 -0.46 -7.09 6.96
N GLU A 60 -0.66 -8.34 6.56
CA GLU A 60 0.15 -9.01 5.52
C GLU A 60 0.08 -8.34 4.15
N ASN A 61 -0.98 -7.60 3.82
CA ASN A 61 -1.10 -6.89 2.55
C ASN A 61 -0.44 -5.51 2.60
N PHE A 62 -0.36 -4.89 3.78
CA PHE A 62 0.10 -3.50 3.95
C PHE A 62 1.48 -3.38 4.63
N ASN A 63 2.06 -4.50 5.09
CA ASN A 63 3.31 -4.47 5.85
C ASN A 63 4.54 -4.06 5.04
N SER A 64 4.50 -4.13 3.72
CA SER A 64 5.64 -3.76 2.88
C SER A 64 5.21 -3.28 1.49
N LEU A 65 6.10 -2.59 0.79
CA LEU A 65 5.89 -2.23 -0.61
C LEU A 65 5.61 -3.47 -1.49
N ASP A 66 6.33 -4.56 -1.27
CA ASP A 66 6.17 -5.79 -2.05
C ASP A 66 4.79 -6.44 -1.86
N THR A 67 4.26 -6.40 -0.63
CA THR A 67 2.92 -6.94 -0.33
C THR A 67 1.83 -6.08 -0.93
N LEU A 68 1.99 -4.75 -0.92
CA LEU A 68 1.07 -3.82 -1.57
C LEU A 68 1.03 -4.07 -3.08
N VAL A 69 2.20 -4.19 -3.73
CA VAL A 69 2.29 -4.53 -5.16
C VAL A 69 1.59 -5.84 -5.46
N THR A 70 1.77 -6.85 -4.61
CA THR A 70 1.14 -8.17 -4.78
C THR A 70 -0.39 -8.08 -4.64
N MET A 71 -0.88 -7.35 -3.64
CA MET A 71 -2.31 -7.12 -3.43
C MET A 71 -2.93 -6.39 -4.62
N VAL A 72 -2.32 -5.28 -5.06
CA VAL A 72 -2.80 -4.49 -6.19
C VAL A 72 -2.85 -5.33 -7.46
N LYS A 73 -1.76 -6.05 -7.80
CA LYS A 73 -1.74 -6.91 -8.98
C LYS A 73 -2.83 -7.99 -8.94
N ARG A 74 -3.03 -8.61 -7.77
CA ARG A 74 -4.09 -9.61 -7.59
C ARG A 74 -5.47 -9.00 -7.85
N LEU A 75 -5.74 -7.82 -7.30
CA LEU A 75 -7.03 -7.13 -7.48
C LEU A 75 -7.23 -6.60 -8.91
N GLN A 76 -6.16 -6.27 -9.63
CA GLN A 76 -6.23 -5.89 -11.04
C GLN A 76 -6.51 -7.08 -11.98
N GLU A 77 -6.24 -8.31 -11.53
CA GLU A 77 -6.51 -9.55 -12.27
C GLU A 77 -7.89 -10.16 -11.93
N GLU A 78 -8.56 -9.66 -10.88
CA GLU A 78 -9.93 -10.04 -10.51
C GLU A 78 -10.98 -9.27 -11.33
#